data_AF-A0A941E6E5-F1
#
_entry.id   AF-A0A941E6E5-F1
#
_cell.length_a   1.000
_cell.length_b   1.000
_cell.length_c   1.000
_cell.angle_alpha   90.00
_cell.angle_beta   90.00
_cell.angle_gamma   90.00
#
_symmetry.space_group_name_H-M   'P 1'
#
loop_
_entity.id
_entity.type
_entity.pdbx_description
1 polymer ?
#
loop_
_entity_poly.entity_id
_entity_poly.type
_entity_poly.pdbx_seq_one_letter_code
_entity_poly.pdbx_strand_id
1 'polypeptide(L)'
;MIDKKTHTKNKFRMHASKFFLTFSQVPNSKLVDFPEIKKRITEKDSIKNGIIAREKHKDGNTHFHIYLEYLSKKDIRNSNYFDFIFDHHGKYETCKSKVSTIKYITKEMDYFLIGDLNSFSNVTLVE
;
A
#
# COMPACT_ATOMS: atom_id res chain seq x y z
N MET A 1 18.61 -8.40 43.05
CA MET A 1 17.42 -8.93 42.36
C MET A 1 17.46 -8.36 40.95
N ILE A 2 17.45 -9.18 39.91
CA ILE A 2 17.59 -8.73 38.52
C ILE A 2 16.17 -8.57 37.95
N ASP A 3 15.72 -7.33 37.77
CA ASP A 3 14.47 -7.00 37.10
C ASP A 3 14.52 -7.44 35.62
N LYS A 4 13.94 -8.61 35.34
CA LYS A 4 13.68 -9.05 33.96
C LYS A 4 12.62 -8.14 33.36
N LYS A 5 13.03 -7.11 32.62
CA LYS A 5 12.18 -6.38 31.66
C LYS A 5 11.63 -7.39 30.64
N THR A 6 10.44 -7.92 30.87
CA THR A 6 9.69 -8.68 29.86
C THR A 6 9.32 -7.75 28.72
N HIS A 7 10.03 -7.88 27.60
CA HIS A 7 9.69 -7.20 26.35
C HIS A 7 8.35 -7.77 25.88
N THR A 8 7.25 -7.09 26.19
CA THR A 8 5.93 -7.44 25.65
C THR A 8 6.03 -7.30 24.14
N LYS A 9 6.03 -8.42 23.41
CA LYS A 9 5.96 -8.40 21.94
C LYS A 9 4.73 -7.59 21.55
N ASN A 10 4.96 -6.38 21.07
CA ASN A 10 3.89 -5.50 20.62
C ASN A 10 3.15 -6.25 19.50
N LYS A 11 1.92 -6.67 19.75
CA LYS A 11 1.12 -7.38 18.74
C LYS A 11 0.91 -6.43 17.57
N PHE A 12 1.13 -6.91 16.35
CA PHE A 12 0.90 -6.13 15.15
C PHE A 12 -0.52 -5.56 15.17
N ARG A 13 -0.63 -4.24 15.02
CA ARG A 13 -1.91 -3.55 14.95
C ARG A 13 -1.78 -2.28 14.12
N MET A 14 -2.59 -2.17 13.08
CA MET A 14 -2.76 -0.95 12.32
C MET A 14 -4.21 -0.48 12.46
N HIS A 15 -4.39 0.75 12.94
CA HIS A 15 -5.71 1.36 13.08
C HIS A 15 -5.75 2.69 12.34
N ALA A 16 -6.18 2.65 11.08
CA ALA A 16 -6.22 3.81 10.19
C ALA A 16 -7.26 3.63 9.08
N SER A 17 -7.62 4.72 8.41
CA SER A 17 -8.40 4.66 7.15
C SER A 17 -7.51 4.72 5.91
N LYS A 18 -6.21 5.00 6.08
CA LYS A 18 -5.25 5.17 5.00
C LYS A 18 -4.04 4.29 5.22
N PHE A 19 -3.64 3.56 4.19
CA PHE A 19 -2.55 2.60 4.25
C PHE A 19 -1.57 2.84 3.11
N PHE A 20 -0.32 2.54 3.38
CA PHE A 20 0.77 2.53 2.43
C PHE A 20 1.41 1.15 2.47
N LEU A 21 1.43 0.48 1.31
CA LEU A 21 1.91 -0.88 1.16
C LEU A 21 3.09 -0.86 0.19
N THR A 22 4.16 -1.56 0.53
CA THR A 22 5.31 -1.76 -0.36
C THR A 22 5.52 -3.25 -0.57
N PHE A 23 5.40 -3.70 -1.80
CA PHE A 23 5.76 -5.04 -2.24
C PHE A 23 7.07 -4.97 -3.00
N SER A 24 8.17 -5.31 -2.34
CA SER A 24 9.51 -5.27 -2.92
C SER A 24 9.84 -6.59 -3.62
N GLN A 25 10.79 -6.53 -4.56
CA GLN A 25 11.34 -7.71 -5.23
C GLN A 25 10.30 -8.61 -5.92
N VAL A 26 9.27 -8.02 -6.55
CA VAL A 26 8.33 -8.80 -7.37
C VAL A 26 9.06 -9.24 -8.64
N PRO A 27 9.26 -10.56 -8.86
CA PRO A 27 9.99 -11.03 -10.03
C PRO A 27 9.18 -10.77 -11.29
N ASN A 28 9.88 -10.56 -12.42
CA ASN A 28 9.23 -10.24 -13.69
C ASN A 28 8.24 -11.31 -14.17
N SER A 29 8.45 -12.57 -13.78
CA SER A 29 7.53 -13.69 -14.06
C SER A 29 6.21 -13.64 -13.28
N LYS A 30 6.13 -12.85 -12.21
CA LYS A 30 4.92 -12.62 -11.39
C LYS A 30 4.41 -11.19 -11.51
N LEU A 31 4.87 -10.43 -12.50
CA LEU A 31 4.32 -9.12 -12.78
C LEU A 31 2.84 -9.28 -13.16
N VAL A 32 1.99 -8.66 -12.36
CA VAL A 32 0.57 -8.51 -12.62
C VAL A 32 0.30 -7.09 -13.05
N ASP A 33 -0.57 -6.93 -14.03
CA ASP A 33 -0.98 -5.61 -14.50
C ASP A 33 -1.83 -4.89 -13.46
N PHE A 34 -1.83 -3.56 -13.53
CA PHE A 34 -2.61 -2.71 -12.63
C PHE A 34 -4.10 -3.08 -12.53
N PRO A 35 -4.82 -3.44 -13.62
CA PRO A 35 -6.22 -3.83 -13.52
C PRO A 35 -6.45 -5.10 -12.69
N GLU A 36 -5.53 -6.06 -12.76
CA GLU A 36 -5.60 -7.30 -11.97
C GLU A 36 -5.35 -7.00 -10.48
N ILE A 37 -4.34 -6.18 -10.17
CA ILE A 37 -4.08 -5.72 -8.80
C ILE A 37 -5.31 -4.98 -8.24
N LYS A 38 -5.88 -4.05 -9.02
CA LYS A 38 -7.12 -3.34 -8.65
C LYS A 38 -8.24 -4.33 -8.39
N LYS A 39 -8.47 -5.29 -9.29
CA LYS A 39 -9.52 -6.30 -9.17
C LYS A 39 -9.40 -7.04 -7.84
N ARG A 40 -8.22 -7.59 -7.52
CA ARG A 40 -7.94 -8.30 -6.26
C ARG A 40 -8.25 -7.43 -5.02
N ILE A 41 -7.86 -6.16 -5.06
CA ILE A 41 -8.16 -5.20 -3.98
C ILE A 41 -9.67 -5.00 -3.85
N THR A 42 -10.37 -4.72 -4.95
CA THR A 42 -11.81 -4.41 -4.94
C THR A 42 -12.70 -5.62 -4.67
N GLU A 43 -12.26 -6.84 -4.99
CA GLU A 43 -12.96 -8.08 -4.65
C GLU A 43 -12.88 -8.39 -3.16
N LYS A 44 -11.75 -8.08 -2.52
CA LYS A 44 -11.55 -8.31 -1.09
C LYS A 44 -12.12 -7.20 -0.22
N ASP A 45 -12.04 -5.95 -0.68
CA ASP A 45 -12.23 -4.77 0.14
C ASP A 45 -12.87 -3.61 -0.65
N SER A 46 -13.87 -2.97 -0.05
CA SER A 46 -14.46 -1.73 -0.59
C SER A 46 -13.57 -0.54 -0.24
N ILE A 47 -12.72 -0.13 -1.19
CA ILE A 47 -11.86 1.04 -1.06
C ILE A 47 -12.55 2.29 -1.61
N LYS A 48 -12.33 3.42 -0.95
CA LYS A 48 -12.81 4.74 -1.42
C LYS A 48 -11.96 5.21 -2.59
N ASN A 49 -10.65 5.25 -2.36
CA ASN A 49 -9.66 5.70 -3.34
C ASN A 49 -8.37 4.90 -3.17
N GLY A 50 -7.56 4.80 -4.23
CA GLY A 50 -6.25 4.18 -4.17
C GLY A 50 -5.36 4.58 -5.32
N ILE A 51 -4.06 4.34 -5.16
CA ILE A 51 -3.05 4.50 -6.20
C ILE A 51 -2.16 3.27 -6.15
N ILE A 52 -1.93 2.63 -7.28
CA ILE A 52 -0.97 1.54 -7.45
C ILE A 52 0.15 2.10 -8.33
N ALA A 53 1.39 2.11 -7.85
CA ALA A 53 2.54 2.56 -8.60
C ALA A 53 3.58 1.44 -8.74
N ARG A 54 4.25 1.38 -9.89
CA ARG A 54 5.40 0.50 -10.14
C ARG A 54 6.66 1.35 -10.13
N GLU A 55 7.64 0.93 -9.34
CA GLU A 55 8.98 1.48 -9.32
C GLU A 55 9.93 0.39 -9.85
N LYS A 56 10.58 0.65 -10.98
CA LYS A 56 11.58 -0.27 -11.53
C LYS A 56 12.86 -0.13 -10.73
N HIS A 57 13.25 -1.18 -10.01
CA HIS A 57 14.51 -1.16 -9.29
C HIS A 57 15.68 -1.45 -10.24
N LYS A 58 16.85 -0.87 -9.96
CA LYS A 58 18.05 -0.99 -10.81
C LYS A 58 18.54 -2.43 -10.98
N ASP A 59 18.25 -3.29 -10.01
CA ASP A 59 18.55 -4.74 -10.04
C ASP A 59 17.60 -5.56 -10.92
N GLY A 60 16.66 -4.93 -11.64
CA GLY A 60 15.75 -5.60 -12.58
C GLY A 60 14.46 -6.16 -11.95
N ASN A 61 14.35 -6.11 -10.62
CA ASN A 61 13.10 -6.40 -9.91
C ASN A 61 12.18 -5.19 -9.83
N THR A 62 10.87 -5.42 -9.75
CA THR A 62 9.88 -4.34 -9.65
C THR A 62 9.40 -4.20 -8.21
N HIS A 63 9.33 -2.96 -7.74
CA HIS A 63 8.70 -2.60 -6.48
C HIS A 63 7.30 -2.05 -6.77
N PHE A 64 6.31 -2.49 -6.00
CA PHE A 64 4.97 -1.91 -6.06
C PHE A 64 4.70 -1.11 -4.80
N HIS A 65 4.33 0.14 -4.99
CA HIS A 65 3.86 1.01 -3.92
C HIS A 65 2.36 1.22 -4.07
N ILE A 66 1.60 0.92 -3.03
CA ILE A 66 0.14 1.02 -3.06
C ILE A 66 -0.33 1.91 -1.93
N TYR A 67 -1.05 2.97 -2.30
CA TYR A 67 -1.83 3.78 -1.37
C TYR A 67 -3.28 3.32 -1.42
N LEU A 68 -3.86 3.04 -0.25
CA LEU A 68 -5.28 2.71 -0.10
C LEU A 68 -5.95 3.64 0.90
N GLU A 69 -7.13 4.14 0.54
CA GLU A 69 -8.00 4.96 1.38
C GLU A 69 -9.37 4.29 1.47
N TYR A 70 -9.82 4.02 2.69
CA TYR A 70 -11.10 3.39 3.00
C TYR A 70 -12.12 4.44 3.45
N LEU A 71 -13.42 4.13 3.28
CA LEU A 71 -14.53 4.96 3.79
C LEU A 71 -14.53 5.07 5.32
N SER A 72 -14.03 4.06 6.01
CA SER A 72 -13.95 4.00 7.48
C SER A 72 -12.60 3.44 7.93
N LYS A 73 -12.24 3.68 9.19
CA LYS A 73 -11.00 3.12 9.77
C LYS A 73 -11.09 1.60 9.81
N LYS A 74 -9.99 0.93 9.46
CA LYS A 74 -9.80 -0.51 9.62
C LYS A 74 -8.96 -0.78 10.88
N ASP A 75 -9.34 -1.76 11.69
CA ASP A 75 -8.49 -2.33 12.77
C ASP A 75 -7.90 -3.65 12.26
N ILE A 76 -6.69 -3.58 11.73
CA ILE A 76 -5.98 -4.73 11.16
C ILE A 76 -5.00 -5.25 12.21
N ARG A 77 -5.23 -6.48 12.68
CA ARG A 77 -4.40 -7.16 13.68
C ARG A 77 -3.55 -8.29 13.12
N ASN A 78 -3.77 -8.62 11.85
CA ASN A 78 -3.03 -9.65 11.16
C ASN A 78 -1.99 -9.00 10.24
N SER A 79 -0.72 -9.37 10.42
CA SER A 79 0.36 -8.84 9.60
C SER A 79 0.22 -9.24 8.13
N ASN A 80 -0.41 -10.37 7.82
CA ASN A 80 -0.58 -10.84 6.45
C ASN A 80 -1.86 -10.34 5.75
N TYR A 81 -2.55 -9.36 6.32
CA TYR A 81 -3.87 -8.94 5.84
C TYR A 81 -3.89 -8.55 4.36
N PHE A 82 -2.81 -7.95 3.84
CA PHE A 82 -2.70 -7.50 2.45
C PHE A 82 -1.94 -8.47 1.53
N ASP A 83 -1.57 -9.66 2.01
CA ASP A 83 -0.81 -10.62 1.21
C ASP A 83 -1.62 -11.08 -0.03
N PHE A 84 -2.96 -11.03 0.03
CA PHE A 84 -3.84 -11.40 -1.09
C PHE A 84 -3.63 -10.59 -2.38
N ILE A 85 -2.95 -9.44 -2.30
CA ILE A 85 -2.72 -8.60 -3.49
C ILE A 85 -1.71 -9.27 -4.43
N PHE A 86 -0.62 -9.83 -3.88
CA PHE A 86 0.47 -10.45 -4.65
C PHE A 86 0.86 -11.86 -4.18
N ASP A 87 0.03 -12.47 -3.34
CA ASP A 87 0.25 -13.79 -2.73
C ASP A 87 1.59 -13.89 -1.98
N HIS A 88 2.07 -12.77 -1.44
CA HIS A 88 3.28 -12.70 -0.61
C HIS A 88 3.25 -11.52 0.36
N HIS A 89 4.09 -11.61 1.40
CA HIS A 89 4.15 -10.62 2.45
C HIS A 89 4.91 -9.36 2.01
N GLY A 90 4.25 -8.21 2.12
CA GLY A 90 4.83 -6.88 1.88
C GLY A 90 5.03 -6.10 3.17
N LYS A 91 5.61 -4.91 3.05
CA LYS A 91 5.69 -3.94 4.15
C LYS A 91 4.41 -3.13 4.21
N TYR A 92 3.68 -3.21 5.33
CA TYR A 92 2.39 -2.53 5.51
C TYR A 92 2.48 -1.48 6.60
N GLU A 93 2.13 -0.25 6.24
CA GLU A 93 2.21 0.91 7.13
C GLU A 93 0.92 1.73 7.06
N THR A 94 0.61 2.43 8.15
CA THR A 94 -0.44 3.45 8.11
C THR A 94 0.09 4.71 7.42
N CYS A 95 -0.71 5.33 6.56
CA CYS A 95 -0.31 6.55 5.87
C CYS A 95 -0.52 7.75 6.79
N LYS A 96 0.58 8.40 7.21
CA LYS A 96 0.53 9.60 8.07
C LYS A 96 0.19 10.88 7.28
N SER A 97 0.71 11.01 6.06
CA SER A 97 0.51 12.18 5.18
C SER A 97 0.11 11.73 3.79
N LYS A 98 -1.16 11.92 3.44
CA LYS A 98 -1.72 11.60 2.11
C LYS A 98 -0.92 12.29 1.00
N VAL A 99 -0.63 13.59 1.16
CA VAL A 99 0.07 14.39 0.14
C VAL A 99 1.49 13.89 -0.09
N SER A 100 2.25 13.63 0.97
CA SER A 100 3.63 13.14 0.87
C SER A 100 3.69 11.74 0.26
N THR A 101 2.78 10.84 0.65
CA THR A 101 2.70 9.50 0.08
C THR A 101 2.34 9.53 -1.40
N ILE A 102 1.35 10.32 -1.81
CA ILE A 102 0.96 10.45 -3.22
C ILE A 102 2.12 11.01 -4.04
N LYS A 103 2.76 12.10 -3.60
CA LYS A 103 3.94 12.67 -4.30
C LYS A 103 5.08 11.66 -4.44
N TYR A 104 5.27 10.80 -3.44
CA TYR A 104 6.30 9.77 -3.47
C TYR A 104 5.98 8.69 -4.52
N ILE A 105 4.77 8.14 -4.52
CA ILE A 105 4.37 7.06 -5.43
C ILE A 105 4.17 7.51 -6.88
N THR A 106 3.79 8.76 -7.12
CA THR A 106 3.60 9.28 -8.48
C THR A 106 4.88 9.80 -9.14
N LYS A 107 6.02 9.73 -8.44
CA LYS A 107 7.29 10.28 -8.93
C LYS A 107 7.78 9.66 -10.24
N GLU A 108 7.55 8.36 -10.44
CA GLU A 108 8.01 7.60 -11.61
C GLU A 108 6.98 7.61 -12.77
N MET A 109 5.84 8.31 -12.61
CA MET A 109 4.74 8.42 -13.59
C MET A 109 4.11 7.09 -14.09
N ASP A 110 4.54 5.92 -13.62
CA ASP A 110 3.90 4.63 -13.90
C ASP A 110 2.97 4.23 -12.73
N TYR A 111 1.77 4.78 -12.74
CA TYR A 111 0.75 4.52 -11.72
C TYR A 111 -0.66 4.34 -12.28
N PHE A 112 -1.52 3.72 -11.48
CA PHE A 112 -2.91 3.47 -11.77
C PHE A 112 -3.79 3.91 -10.62
N LEU A 113 -4.87 4.61 -10.93
CA LEU A 113 -5.80 5.15 -9.94
C LEU A 113 -6.97 4.20 -9.71
N ILE A 114 -7.39 4.11 -8.46
CA ILE A 114 -8.62 3.44 -8.06
C ILE A 114 -9.54 4.48 -7.44
N GLY A 115 -10.79 4.54 -7.89
CA GLY A 115 -11.78 5.52 -7.42
C GLY A 115 -11.77 6.82 -8.23
N ASP A 116 -12.17 7.90 -7.58
CA ASP A 116 -12.48 9.18 -8.24
C ASP A 116 -11.25 10.11 -8.28
N LEU A 117 -10.95 10.62 -9.48
CA LEU A 117 -9.84 11.55 -9.73
C LEU A 117 -9.93 12.83 -8.89
N ASN A 118 -11.14 13.34 -8.61
CA ASN A 118 -11.33 14.56 -7.82
C ASN A 118 -10.88 14.41 -6.37
N SER A 119 -10.83 13.18 -5.86
CA SER A 119 -10.27 12.88 -4.54
C SER A 119 -8.76 13.09 -4.46
N PHE A 120 -8.10 13.29 -5.59
CA PHE A 120 -6.67 13.54 -5.72
C PHE A 120 -6.35 14.96 -6.23
N SER A 121 -7.32 15.72 -6.75
CA SER A 121 -7.10 17.04 -7.40
C SER A 121 -6.45 18.14 -6.54
N ASN A 122 -6.51 18.04 -5.21
CA ASN A 122 -5.76 18.96 -4.33
C ASN A 122 -4.27 18.59 -4.19
N VAL A 123 -3.89 17.42 -4.71
CA VAL A 123 -2.50 17.00 -4.90
C VAL A 123 -2.26 17.16 -6.38
N THR A 124 -1.63 18.26 -6.77
CA THR A 124 -1.24 18.53 -8.16
C THR A 124 -0.56 17.29 -8.77
N LEU A 125 -1.34 16.46 -9.45
CA LEU A 125 -0.84 15.53 -10.45
C LEU A 125 -0.52 16.48 -11.60
N VAL A 126 0.77 16.80 -11.72
CA VAL A 126 1.29 17.98 -12.42
C VAL A 126 0.67 18.16 -13.81
N GLU A 127 0.46 19.44 -14.15
CA GLU A 127 -0.05 20.01 -15.42
C GLU A 127 0.37 19.29 -16.71
#